data_AF-A0A821CM89-F1
#
_entry.id   AF-A0A821CM89-F1
#
_cell.length_a   1.000
_cell.length_b   1.000
_cell.length_c   1.000
_cell.angle_alpha   90.00
_cell.angle_beta   90.00
_cell.angle_gamma   90.00
#
_symmetry.space_group_name_H-M   'P 1'
#
loop_
_entity.id
_entity.type
_entity.pdbx_description
1 polymer ?
#
loop_
_entity_poly.entity_id
_entity_poly.type
_entity_poly.pdbx_seq_one_letter_code
_entity_poly.pdbx_strand_id
1 'polypeptide(L)'
;MYFKQVAQNETNIFRSDDAYAKDRIKSARLKLNEINPAVISGSDLILNNFLRSSNLKDTRRQIEKIVGSDQIDNKCAQILLKYNSNHYHKLTVDEQIDSIIDPATDADTLGRSWG
;
A
#
# COMPACT_ATOMS: atom_id res chain seq x y z
N MET A 1 2.48 3.02 -12.33
CA MET A 1 3.90 2.84 -12.77
C MET A 1 4.82 2.39 -11.63
N TYR A 2 4.70 2.92 -10.41
CA TYR A 2 5.55 2.59 -9.23
C TYR A 2 5.56 1.10 -8.84
N PHE A 3 4.40 0.45 -8.76
CA PHE A 3 4.33 -0.98 -8.38
C PHE A 3 4.99 -1.92 -9.38
N LYS A 4 5.18 -1.49 -10.65
CA LYS A 4 5.94 -2.24 -11.65
C LYS A 4 7.44 -2.23 -11.32
N GLN A 5 7.94 -1.11 -10.79
CA GLN A 5 9.35 -0.89 -10.48
C GLN A 5 9.73 -1.44 -9.10
N VAL A 6 8.82 -1.39 -8.12
CA VAL A 6 8.97 -2.08 -6.81
C VAL A 6 8.93 -3.59 -7.01
N ALA A 7 7.95 -4.11 -7.77
CA ALA A 7 7.87 -5.54 -8.05
C ALA A 7 9.08 -6.07 -8.86
N GLN A 8 9.66 -5.28 -9.76
CA GLN A 8 10.85 -5.69 -10.55
C GLN A 8 12.16 -5.61 -9.76
N ASN A 9 12.29 -4.70 -8.80
CA ASN A 9 13.50 -4.59 -7.96
C ASN A 9 13.53 -5.62 -6.82
N GLU A 10 12.38 -6.19 -6.45
CA GLU A 10 12.27 -7.14 -5.33
C GLU A 10 12.22 -8.61 -5.78
N THR A 11 12.17 -8.89 -7.09
CA THR A 11 11.98 -10.24 -7.67
C THR A 11 13.12 -11.26 -7.49
N ASN A 12 14.19 -10.95 -6.75
CA ASN A 12 15.39 -11.80 -6.68
C ASN A 12 15.92 -12.02 -5.26
N ILE A 13 15.04 -12.27 -4.28
CA ILE A 13 15.52 -12.51 -2.91
C ILE A 13 14.72 -13.61 -2.23
N PHE A 14 15.31 -14.81 -2.14
CA PHE A 14 15.04 -15.71 -1.03
C PHE A 14 15.49 -15.00 0.25
N ARG A 15 14.55 -14.38 0.98
CA ARG A 15 14.83 -13.61 2.20
C ARG A 15 14.76 -14.54 3.42
N SER A 16 15.80 -14.52 4.26
CA SER A 16 15.76 -15.14 5.59
C SER A 16 14.70 -14.48 6.47
N ASP A 17 14.22 -15.18 7.49
CA ASP A 17 13.23 -14.65 8.45
C ASP A 17 13.65 -13.31 9.07
N ASP A 18 14.96 -13.11 9.27
CA ASP A 18 15.55 -11.85 9.75
C ASP A 18 15.35 -10.67 8.80
N ALA A 19 15.40 -10.91 7.48
CA ALA A 19 15.18 -9.86 6.49
C ALA A 19 13.70 -9.44 6.49
N TYR A 20 12.77 -10.39 6.63
CA TYR A 20 11.35 -10.09 6.77
C TYR A 20 11.05 -9.27 8.03
N ALA A 21 11.63 -9.65 9.18
CA ALA A 21 11.46 -8.90 10.43
C ALA A 21 11.92 -7.44 10.31
N LYS A 22 13.05 -7.21 9.65
CA LYS A 22 13.56 -5.85 9.36
C LYS A 22 12.61 -5.05 8.47
N ASP A 23 12.03 -5.69 7.45
CA ASP A 23 11.04 -5.04 6.57
C ASP A 23 9.77 -4.65 7.33
N ARG A 24 9.30 -5.50 8.27
CA ARG A 24 8.15 -5.17 9.13
C ARG A 24 8.43 -3.98 10.04
N ILE A 25 9.63 -3.89 10.62
CA ILE A 25 10.04 -2.72 11.41
C ILE A 25 10.12 -1.47 10.52
N LYS A 26 10.66 -1.59 9.31
CA LYS A 26 10.72 -0.49 8.34
C LYS A 26 9.31 0.01 7.97
N SER A 27 8.37 -0.89 7.69
CA SER A 27 6.97 -0.56 7.42
C SER A 27 6.33 0.19 8.61
N ALA A 28 6.52 -0.29 9.84
CA ALA A 28 6.04 0.41 11.04
C ALA A 28 6.62 1.82 11.18
N ARG A 29 7.92 2.00 10.91
CA ARG A 29 8.56 3.34 10.92
C ARG A 29 7.98 4.27 9.86
N LEU A 30 7.64 3.76 8.67
CA LEU A 30 7.00 4.56 7.63
C LEU A 30 5.60 5.01 8.05
N LYS A 31 4.83 4.16 8.76
CA LYS A 31 3.51 4.54 9.31
C LYS A 31 3.62 5.69 10.31
N LEU A 32 4.67 5.68 11.14
CA LEU A 32 4.96 6.75 12.09
C LEU A 32 5.54 8.02 11.45
N ASN A 33 6.17 7.90 10.28
CA ASN A 33 6.76 9.03 9.54
C ASN A 33 5.76 9.69 8.59
N GLU A 34 4.48 9.66 8.92
CA GLU A 34 3.44 10.41 8.21
C GLU A 34 3.24 9.97 6.76
N ILE A 35 3.69 8.78 6.38
CA ILE A 35 3.58 8.30 5.01
C ILE A 35 2.16 7.81 4.75
N ASN A 36 1.67 8.01 3.52
CA ASN A 36 0.33 7.60 3.13
C ASN A 36 0.09 6.09 3.40
N PRO A 37 -0.97 5.73 4.14
CA PRO A 37 -1.30 4.35 4.48
C PRO A 37 -1.40 3.39 3.29
N ALA A 38 -1.96 3.83 2.15
CA ALA A 38 -2.13 2.98 0.97
C ALA A 38 -0.80 2.60 0.32
N VAL A 39 0.20 3.48 0.36
CA VAL A 39 1.57 3.19 -0.13
C VAL A 39 2.19 2.08 0.72
N ILE A 40 2.00 2.16 2.03
CA ILE A 40 2.57 1.20 2.97
C ILE A 40 1.85 -0.15 2.86
N SER A 41 0.52 -0.15 2.87
CA SER A 41 -0.30 -1.36 2.70
C SER A 41 -0.04 -2.04 1.36
N GLY A 42 0.10 -1.27 0.27
CA GLY A 42 0.48 -1.81 -1.04
C GLY A 42 1.85 -2.48 -1.04
N SER A 43 2.84 -1.86 -0.36
CA SER A 43 4.19 -2.42 -0.22
C SER A 43 4.20 -3.69 0.65
N ASP A 44 3.46 -3.68 1.77
CA ASP A 44 3.29 -4.85 2.65
C ASP A 44 2.62 -6.02 1.88
N LEU A 45 1.64 -5.72 1.03
CA LEU A 45 0.95 -6.72 0.20
C LEU A 45 1.88 -7.33 -0.85
N ILE A 46 2.71 -6.52 -1.53
CA ILE A 46 3.72 -7.02 -2.48
C ILE A 46 4.67 -7.97 -1.77
N LEU A 47 5.24 -7.54 -0.63
CA LEU A 47 6.20 -8.34 0.13
C LEU A 47 5.60 -9.69 0.54
N ASN A 48 4.38 -9.69 1.11
CA ASN A 48 3.73 -10.91 1.57
C ASN A 48 3.35 -11.85 0.40
N ASN A 49 2.87 -11.32 -0.72
CA ASN A 49 2.50 -12.15 -1.87
C ASN A 49 3.71 -12.68 -2.63
N PHE A 50 4.80 -11.92 -2.67
CA PHE A 50 6.08 -12.34 -3.24
C PHE A 50 6.66 -13.52 -2.45
N LEU A 51 6.68 -13.43 -1.11
CA LEU A 51 7.16 -14.50 -0.23
C LEU A 51 6.32 -15.79 -0.32
N ARG A 52 5.06 -15.68 -0.73
CA ARG A 52 4.12 -16.82 -0.84
C ARG A 52 4.01 -17.42 -2.25
N SER A 53 4.86 -17.01 -3.20
CA SER A 53 4.84 -17.48 -4.61
C SER A 53 3.45 -17.35 -5.27
N SER A 54 2.69 -16.33 -4.87
CA SER A 54 1.33 -16.10 -5.37
C SER A 54 1.32 -15.30 -6.68
N ASN A 55 0.24 -15.41 -7.45
CA ASN A 55 0.11 -14.80 -8.78
C ASN A 55 0.21 -13.27 -8.70
N LEU A 56 1.31 -12.70 -9.21
CA LEU A 56 1.58 -11.25 -9.22
C LEU A 56 0.49 -10.41 -9.92
N LYS A 57 -0.29 -11.01 -10.84
CA LYS A 57 -1.42 -10.31 -11.49
C LYS A 57 -2.53 -10.00 -10.48
N ASP A 58 -2.80 -10.91 -9.55
CA ASP A 58 -3.80 -10.72 -8.52
C ASP A 58 -3.32 -9.70 -7.47
N THR A 59 -2.03 -9.73 -7.13
CA THR A 59 -1.40 -8.73 -6.26
C THR A 59 -1.58 -7.32 -6.81
N ARG A 60 -1.33 -7.12 -8.11
CA ARG A 60 -1.53 -5.80 -8.73
C ARG A 60 -2.97 -5.31 -8.61
N ARG A 61 -3.94 -6.19 -8.90
CA ARG A 61 -5.36 -5.85 -8.82
C ARG A 61 -5.79 -5.53 -7.39
N GLN A 62 -5.20 -6.19 -6.39
CA GLN A 62 -5.45 -5.89 -4.98
C GLN A 62 -4.87 -4.53 -4.58
N ILE A 63 -3.68 -4.17 -5.05
CA ILE A 63 -3.08 -2.86 -4.79
C ILE A 63 -3.91 -1.73 -5.39
N GLU A 64 -4.37 -1.90 -6.64
CA GLU A 64 -5.23 -0.90 -7.31
C GLU A 64 -6.51 -0.61 -6.50
N LYS A 65 -7.00 -1.58 -5.71
CA LYS A 65 -8.12 -1.39 -4.79
C LYS A 65 -7.72 -0.69 -3.49
N ILE A 66 -6.57 -1.06 -2.91
CA ILE A 66 -6.05 -0.41 -1.69
C ILE A 66 -5.81 1.09 -1.90
N VAL A 67 -5.32 1.46 -3.08
CA VAL A 67 -5.08 2.86 -3.44
C VAL A 67 -6.39 3.61 -3.68
N GLY A 68 -7.44 2.90 -4.11
CA GLY A 68 -8.72 3.49 -4.46
C GLY A 68 -8.73 4.08 -5.87
N SER A 69 -9.90 4.56 -6.29
CA SER A 69 -10.10 5.26 -7.56
C SER A 69 -10.10 6.77 -7.34
N ASP A 70 -9.42 7.50 -8.22
CA ASP A 70 -9.41 8.97 -8.28
C ASP A 70 -10.69 9.57 -8.88
N GLN A 71 -11.57 8.75 -9.46
CA GLN A 71 -12.82 9.17 -10.10
C GLN A 71 -14.02 9.16 -9.16
N ILE A 72 -13.89 8.53 -8.00
CA ILE A 72 -14.88 8.45 -6.94
C ILE A 72 -14.29 9.23 -5.74
N ASP A 73 -15.11 9.67 -4.77
CA ASP A 73 -14.71 10.43 -3.57
C ASP A 73 -13.74 9.69 -2.61
N ASN A 74 -12.80 8.92 -3.13
CA ASN A 74 -11.74 8.25 -2.41
C ASN A 74 -10.62 9.26 -2.10
N LYS A 75 -10.74 9.89 -0.91
CA LYS A 75 -9.76 10.84 -0.39
C LYS A 75 -8.34 10.28 -0.39
N CYS A 76 -8.15 8.99 -0.17
CA CYS A 76 -6.81 8.38 -0.15
C CYS A 76 -6.09 8.52 -1.50
N ALA A 77 -6.78 8.17 -2.60
CA ALA A 77 -6.28 8.33 -3.96
C ALA A 77 -6.02 9.81 -4.31
N GLN A 78 -6.94 10.70 -3.93
CA GLN A 78 -6.84 12.13 -4.20
C GLN A 78 -5.64 12.77 -3.48
N ILE A 79 -5.38 12.38 -2.22
CA ILE A 79 -4.21 12.84 -1.45
C ILE A 79 -2.90 12.36 -2.11
N LEU A 80 -2.84 11.13 -2.63
CA LEU A 80 -1.67 10.65 -3.36
C LEU A 80 -1.41 11.44 -4.65
N LEU A 81 -2.48 11.79 -5.37
CA LEU A 81 -2.40 12.60 -6.58
C LEU A 81 -2.00 14.05 -6.29
N LYS A 82 -2.50 14.65 -5.20
CA LYS A 82 -2.17 16.01 -4.74
C LYS A 82 -0.65 16.23 -4.66
N TYR A 83 0.10 15.22 -4.25
CA TYR A 83 1.56 15.29 -4.10
C TYR A 83 2.33 14.79 -5.32
N ASN A 84 1.73 14.80 -6.53
CA ASN A 84 2.33 14.34 -7.78
C ASN A 84 2.91 12.91 -7.68
N SER A 85 2.23 12.03 -6.93
CA SER A 85 2.76 10.69 -6.64
C SER A 85 4.14 10.71 -5.95
N ASN A 86 4.46 11.73 -5.17
CA ASN A 86 5.56 11.63 -4.21
C ASN A 86 5.11 10.74 -3.04
N HIS A 87 5.25 9.44 -3.24
CA HIS A 87 4.77 8.39 -2.33
C HIS A 87 5.38 8.45 -0.92
N TYR A 88 6.48 9.20 -0.74
CA TYR A 88 7.14 9.41 0.56
C TYR A 88 6.90 10.81 1.12
N HIS A 89 5.92 11.54 0.59
CA HIS A 89 5.50 12.80 1.17
C HIS A 89 4.95 12.56 2.59
N LYS A 90 5.32 13.45 3.51
CA LYS A 90 4.81 13.47 4.87
C LYS A 90 3.43 14.14 4.86
N LEU A 91 2.41 13.36 5.16
CA LEU A 91 1.04 13.83 5.28
C LEU A 91 0.84 14.63 6.58
N THR A 92 -0.11 15.55 6.56
CA THR A 92 -0.66 16.09 7.81
C THR A 92 -1.45 15.02 8.57
N VAL A 93 -1.66 15.21 9.87
CA VAL A 93 -2.46 14.28 10.69
C VAL A 93 -3.86 14.09 10.11
N ASP A 94 -4.51 15.16 9.65
CA ASP A 94 -5.85 15.09 9.05
C ASP A 94 -5.84 14.29 7.74
N GLU A 95 -4.84 14.49 6.88
CA GLU A 95 -4.67 13.69 5.66
C GLU A 95 -4.38 12.23 5.96
N GLN A 96 -3.63 11.92 7.03
CA GLN A 96 -3.44 10.55 7.47
C GLN A 96 -4.76 9.93 7.91
N ILE A 97 -5.55 10.63 8.73
CA ILE A 97 -6.86 10.16 9.20
C ILE A 97 -7.79 9.91 8.02
N ASP A 98 -7.91 10.86 7.11
CA ASP A 98 -8.71 10.71 5.89
C ASP A 98 -8.25 9.51 5.05
N SER A 99 -6.95 9.32 4.91
CA SER A 99 -6.36 8.18 4.17
C SER A 99 -6.50 6.83 4.89
N ILE A 100 -6.88 6.81 6.17
CA ILE A 100 -7.17 5.58 6.94
C ILE A 100 -8.67 5.26 6.87
N ILE A 101 -9.53 6.26 7.14
CA ILE A 101 -10.98 6.06 7.25
C ILE A 101 -11.59 5.69 5.90
N ASP A 102 -11.17 6.37 4.84
CA ASP A 102 -11.70 6.20 3.51
C ASP A 102 -11.62 4.73 3.01
N PRO A 103 -10.45 4.06 2.95
CA PRO A 103 -10.39 2.65 2.57
C PRO A 103 -11.03 1.71 3.62
N ALA A 104 -11.10 2.09 4.89
CA ALA A 104 -11.74 1.27 5.94
C ALA A 104 -13.27 1.26 5.84
N THR A 105 -13.85 2.25 5.15
CA THR A 105 -15.31 2.39 4.97
C THR A 105 -15.76 2.20 3.52
N ASP A 106 -14.82 1.96 2.61
CA ASP A 106 -15.09 1.71 1.20
C ASP A 106 -15.87 0.41 0.97
N ALA A 107 -16.97 0.52 0.22
CA ALA A 107 -17.88 -0.60 -0.04
C ALA A 107 -17.22 -1.71 -0.89
N ASP A 108 -16.31 -1.37 -1.81
CA ASP A 108 -15.59 -2.39 -2.60
C ASP A 108 -14.61 -3.18 -1.73
N THR A 109 -13.97 -2.51 -0.78
CA THR A 109 -13.09 -3.12 0.22
C THR A 109 -13.87 -4.04 1.16
N LEU A 110 -14.96 -3.53 1.76
CA LEU A 110 -15.78 -4.30 2.70
C LEU A 110 -16.49 -5.49 2.04
N GLY A 111 -17.05 -5.31 0.84
CA GLY A 111 -17.76 -6.35 0.09
C GLY A 111 -16.87 -7.52 -0.37
N ARG A 112 -15.55 -7.43 -0.20
CA ARG A 112 -14.57 -8.45 -0.58
C ARG A 112 -13.72 -8.93 0.60
N SER A 113 -14.01 -8.45 1.80
CA SER A 113 -13.38 -8.92 3.02
C SER A 113 -13.80 -10.38 3.30
N TRP A 114 -13.00 -11.08 4.10
CA TRP A 114 -13.30 -12.47 4.49
C TRP A 114 -14.58 -12.50 5.32
N GLY A 115 -15.51 -13.38 4.96
CA GLY A 115 -16.83 -13.55 5.61
C GLY A 115 -16.88 -14.76 6.52
#